data_AF-A0A2D6AAM0-F1
#
_entry.id   AF-A0A2D6AAM0-F1
#
_cell.length_a   1.000
_cell.length_b   1.000
_cell.length_c   1.000
_cell.angle_alpha   90.00
_cell.angle_beta   90.00
_cell.angle_gamma   90.00
#
_symmetry.space_group_name_H-M   'P 1'
#
loop_
_entity.id
_entity.type
_entity.pdbx_description
1 polymer ?
#
loop_
_entity_poly.entity_id
_entity_poly.type
_entity_poly.pdbx_seq_one_letter_code
_entity_poly.pdbx_strand_id
1 'polypeptide(L)'
;MRFGVRGTLPDPDPVATQEWIDSILAISHQLGEQEARRILLATVDAARHSGVEIDVVNTPYLNSIHPDAQGVYPGDLEMEERLHGIIRWNAMMIVTRGNKNFDGIGGHISTYASASHAWEMGFNHFFRGKDGDGQGDHLYWQGHASPGIYARAWLEGRLTLEQMESFRQETDGKGLSSYPHPRLMPDFWEFPTVSMGLGAMTAIHQARFNRYLEDRGLVSTSNSRVWYTMGDGESDEPESLSQLSLAGREGLDNIVMTMNCNLQRLDGPVRGNSKIVQELEGRFRGSGWNVIKILWGSMWDDLFARDSEGNLANRLQELVDGDEQRIFTSDAATFRNELFNTPQLKAMVSHLSDDDLEALAANLGGHDMVK
;
A
#
# COMPACT_ATOMS: atom_id res chain seq x y z
N MET A 1 8.42 12.52 -7.65
CA MET A 1 9.54 11.69 -8.14
C MET A 1 8.92 10.50 -8.87
N ARG A 2 9.21 10.28 -10.15
CA ARG A 2 8.88 9.00 -10.80
C ARG A 2 10.07 8.08 -10.52
N PHE A 3 9.87 7.03 -9.73
CA PHE A 3 10.92 6.04 -9.50
C PHE A 3 11.14 5.29 -10.81
N GLY A 4 12.39 5.24 -11.27
CA GLY A 4 12.77 4.41 -12.41
C GLY A 4 12.55 2.95 -12.04
N VAL A 5 12.00 2.16 -12.97
CA VAL A 5 11.80 0.72 -12.79
C VAL A 5 13.17 0.04 -12.88
N ARG A 6 13.96 0.10 -11.81
CA ARG A 6 15.02 -0.89 -11.59
C ARG A 6 14.32 -2.10 -10.99
N GLY A 7 14.32 -3.23 -11.69
CA GLY A 7 13.89 -4.49 -11.08
C GLY A 7 14.76 -4.77 -9.86
N THR A 8 14.22 -5.40 -8.82
CA THR A 8 15.00 -5.80 -7.62
C THR A 8 16.00 -6.93 -7.88
N LEU A 9 16.16 -7.32 -9.15
CA LEU A 9 17.06 -8.38 -9.58
C LEU A 9 18.41 -7.78 -10.04
N PRO A 10 19.51 -8.51 -9.85
CA PRO A 10 20.81 -8.13 -10.41
C PRO A 10 20.75 -7.97 -11.93
N ASP A 11 21.28 -6.87 -12.44
CA ASP A 11 21.46 -6.66 -13.88
C ASP A 11 22.70 -7.44 -14.37
N PRO A 12 22.56 -8.38 -15.32
CA PRO A 12 23.69 -9.17 -15.82
C PRO A 12 24.71 -8.33 -16.64
N ASP A 13 24.29 -7.20 -17.21
CA ASP A 13 25.17 -6.26 -17.91
C ASP A 13 24.77 -4.80 -17.64
N PRO A 14 25.12 -4.27 -16.44
CA PRO A 14 24.72 -2.93 -16.04
C PRO A 14 25.33 -1.83 -16.91
N VAL A 15 26.45 -2.11 -17.59
CA VAL A 15 27.09 -1.16 -18.49
C VAL A 15 26.25 -1.03 -19.76
N ALA A 16 25.89 -2.14 -20.39
CA ALA A 16 25.02 -2.11 -21.57
C ALA A 16 23.67 -1.46 -21.25
N THR A 17 23.03 -1.83 -20.13
CA THR A 17 21.76 -1.21 -19.72
C THR A 17 21.90 0.30 -19.57
N GLN A 18 22.98 0.78 -18.94
CA GLN A 18 23.23 2.21 -18.78
C GLN A 18 23.49 2.90 -20.12
N GLU A 19 24.22 2.27 -21.06
CA GLU A 19 24.44 2.82 -22.40
C GLU A 19 23.12 3.02 -23.17
N TRP A 20 22.16 2.10 -23.04
CA TRP A 20 20.83 2.24 -23.64
C TRP A 20 20.03 3.38 -23.00
N ILE A 21 20.08 3.50 -21.68
CA ILE A 21 19.44 4.60 -20.94
C ILE A 21 20.03 5.93 -21.39
N ASP A 22 21.35 6.05 -21.38
CA ASP A 22 22.07 7.27 -21.77
C ASP A 22 21.79 7.65 -23.22
N SER A 23 21.65 6.67 -24.12
CA SER A 23 21.29 6.89 -25.52
C SER A 23 19.92 7.55 -25.67
N ILE A 24 18.90 7.05 -24.95
CA ILE A 24 17.55 7.61 -24.99
C ILE A 24 17.50 8.99 -24.32
N LEU A 25 18.21 9.18 -23.21
CA LEU A 25 18.29 10.48 -22.54
C LEU A 25 18.99 11.51 -23.43
N ALA A 26 20.06 11.13 -24.12
CA ALA A 26 20.74 11.99 -25.08
C ALA A 26 19.82 12.41 -26.23
N ILE A 27 19.04 11.49 -26.79
CA ILE A 27 18.02 11.78 -27.81
C ILE A 27 16.99 12.77 -27.25
N SER A 28 16.47 12.53 -26.05
CA SER A 28 15.50 13.43 -25.41
C SER A 28 16.05 14.84 -25.25
N HIS A 29 17.31 14.97 -24.84
CA HIS A 29 17.98 16.26 -24.63
C HIS A 29 18.31 16.98 -25.95
N GLN A 30 18.70 16.26 -27.00
CA GLN A 30 19.15 16.86 -28.26
C GLN A 30 18.02 17.07 -29.28
N LEU A 31 17.10 16.11 -29.37
CA LEU A 31 16.04 16.05 -30.40
C LEU A 31 14.64 16.24 -29.82
N GLY A 32 14.50 16.22 -28.49
CA GLY A 32 13.24 16.46 -27.79
C GLY A 32 12.47 15.20 -27.42
N GLU A 33 11.50 15.36 -26.51
CA GLU A 33 10.70 14.28 -25.93
C GLU A 33 9.91 13.48 -26.98
N GLN A 34 9.39 14.16 -28.02
CA GLN A 34 8.63 13.50 -29.08
C GLN A 34 9.46 12.48 -29.85
N GLU A 35 10.74 12.78 -30.12
CA GLU A 35 11.61 11.87 -30.86
C GLU A 35 12.08 10.71 -29.99
N ALA A 36 12.42 10.98 -28.73
CA ALA A 36 12.71 9.92 -27.75
C ALA A 36 11.53 8.95 -27.62
N ARG A 37 10.30 9.48 -27.55
CA ARG A 37 9.06 8.67 -27.51
C ARG A 37 8.90 7.84 -28.79
N ARG A 38 9.13 8.42 -29.97
CA ARG A 38 9.02 7.71 -31.25
C ARG A 38 10.00 6.53 -31.32
N ILE A 39 11.25 6.73 -30.90
CA ILE A 39 12.28 5.69 -30.89
C ILE A 39 11.92 4.58 -29.90
N LEU A 40 11.51 4.91 -28.68
CA LEU A 40 11.08 3.92 -27.69
C LEU A 40 9.92 3.05 -28.21
N LEU A 41 8.90 3.66 -28.82
CA LEU A 41 7.79 2.92 -29.42
C LEU A 41 8.25 2.00 -30.56
N ALA A 42 9.13 2.49 -31.44
CA ALA A 42 9.68 1.68 -32.53
C ALA A 42 10.50 0.49 -32.01
N THR A 43 11.26 0.66 -30.92
CA THR A 43 12.03 -0.42 -30.27
C THR A 43 11.10 -1.46 -29.65
N VAL A 44 10.04 -1.03 -28.95
CA VAL A 44 9.01 -1.93 -28.40
C VAL A 44 8.32 -2.72 -29.50
N ASP A 45 7.96 -2.06 -30.60
CA ASP A 45 7.34 -2.72 -31.75
C ASP A 45 8.30 -3.74 -32.38
N ALA A 46 9.57 -3.39 -32.57
CA ALA A 46 10.58 -4.32 -33.10
C ALA A 46 10.75 -5.55 -32.20
N ALA A 47 10.79 -5.36 -30.88
CA ALA A 47 10.88 -6.44 -29.91
C ALA A 47 9.66 -7.38 -30.01
N ARG A 48 8.44 -6.82 -30.10
CA ARG A 48 7.21 -7.61 -30.31
C ARG A 48 7.24 -8.43 -31.61
N HIS A 49 7.73 -7.85 -32.71
CA HIS A 49 7.89 -8.58 -33.98
C HIS A 49 8.92 -9.72 -33.88
N SER A 50 9.90 -9.60 -32.99
CA SER A 50 10.86 -10.67 -32.69
C SER A 50 10.34 -11.72 -31.70
N GLY A 51 9.09 -11.60 -31.23
CA GLY A 51 8.47 -12.54 -30.29
C GLY A 51 8.73 -12.22 -28.81
N VAL A 52 9.28 -11.05 -28.49
CA VAL A 52 9.46 -10.61 -27.09
C VAL A 52 8.12 -10.05 -26.59
N GLU A 53 7.56 -10.68 -25.56
CA GLU A 53 6.39 -10.15 -24.87
C GLU A 53 6.79 -8.96 -23.99
N ILE A 54 6.17 -7.80 -24.25
CA ILE A 54 6.40 -6.57 -23.47
C ILE A 54 5.06 -6.12 -22.90
N ASP A 55 4.93 -6.29 -21.59
CA ASP A 55 3.91 -5.61 -20.81
C ASP A 55 4.34 -4.15 -20.57
N VAL A 56 3.53 -3.22 -21.07
CA VAL A 56 3.80 -1.78 -20.95
C VAL A 56 3.01 -1.14 -19.80
N VAL A 57 2.16 -1.90 -19.13
CA VAL A 57 1.26 -1.40 -18.08
C VAL A 57 1.71 -1.93 -16.72
N ASN A 58 2.08 -3.20 -16.65
CA ASN A 58 2.52 -3.84 -15.42
C ASN A 58 4.04 -3.91 -15.29
N THR A 59 4.51 -3.93 -14.04
CA THR A 59 5.92 -4.22 -13.73
C THR A 59 6.02 -5.62 -13.11
N PRO A 60 7.22 -6.22 -13.06
CA PRO A 60 7.42 -7.48 -12.34
C PRO A 60 6.83 -7.46 -10.93
N TYR A 61 6.39 -8.62 -10.41
CA TYR A 61 5.80 -8.77 -9.07
C TYR A 61 6.86 -8.67 -7.95
N LEU A 62 7.54 -7.53 -7.93
CA LEU A 62 8.62 -7.14 -7.05
C LEU A 62 8.34 -5.75 -6.48
N ASN A 63 9.11 -5.36 -5.46
CA ASN A 63 9.06 -4.00 -4.93
C ASN A 63 9.45 -3.00 -6.01
N SER A 64 8.76 -1.85 -6.06
CA SER A 64 9.07 -0.81 -7.05
C SER A 64 10.33 -0.01 -6.72
N ILE A 65 10.74 0.00 -5.44
CA ILE A 65 11.97 0.65 -4.98
C ILE A 65 12.99 -0.44 -4.68
N HIS A 66 14.09 -0.43 -5.43
CA HIS A 66 15.21 -1.34 -5.20
C HIS A 66 15.90 -1.01 -3.85
N PRO A 67 16.43 -2.00 -3.09
CA PRO A 67 17.18 -1.77 -1.85
C PRO A 67 18.25 -0.68 -1.96
N ASP A 68 19.09 -0.68 -3.00
CA ASP A 68 20.09 0.38 -3.26
C ASP A 68 19.52 1.80 -3.46
N ALA A 69 18.23 1.92 -3.81
CA ALA A 69 17.53 3.20 -3.96
C ALA A 69 16.70 3.57 -2.72
N GLN A 70 16.67 2.71 -1.72
CA GLN A 70 15.98 2.93 -0.46
C GLN A 70 16.72 3.97 0.37
N GLY A 71 15.97 4.91 0.94
CA GLY A 71 16.53 5.92 1.86
C GLY A 71 16.92 5.32 3.21
N VAL A 72 17.57 6.14 4.03
CA VAL A 72 17.78 5.81 5.45
C VAL A 72 16.48 6.03 6.20
N TYR A 73 16.08 5.06 7.03
CA TYR A 73 14.93 5.18 7.90
C TYR A 73 15.13 6.33 8.90
N PRO A 74 14.22 7.31 9.01
CA PRO A 74 14.47 8.53 9.78
C PRO A 74 14.19 8.38 11.29
N GLY A 75 13.46 7.35 11.71
CA GLY A 75 12.95 7.18 13.06
C GLY A 75 13.75 6.22 13.95
N ASP A 76 13.18 5.95 15.12
CA ASP A 76 13.68 4.94 16.06
C ASP A 76 12.80 3.68 15.93
N LEU A 77 13.29 2.70 15.17
CA LEU A 77 12.55 1.47 14.86
C LEU A 77 12.14 0.71 16.13
N GLU A 78 13.04 0.56 17.10
CA GLU A 78 12.75 -0.18 18.34
C GLU A 78 11.61 0.49 19.11
N MET A 79 11.64 1.83 19.19
CA MET A 79 10.59 2.57 19.86
C MET A 79 9.27 2.52 19.10
N GLU A 80 9.30 2.69 17.79
CA GLU A 80 8.12 2.71 16.94
C GLU A 80 7.43 1.34 16.89
N GLU A 81 8.19 0.23 16.83
CA GLU A 81 7.67 -1.13 16.95
C GLU A 81 6.99 -1.37 18.30
N ARG A 82 7.59 -0.88 19.39
CA ARG A 82 7.00 -0.99 20.73
C ARG A 82 5.68 -0.22 20.83
N LEU A 83 5.63 1.01 20.30
CA LEU A 83 4.41 1.82 20.28
C LEU A 83 3.33 1.16 19.42
N HIS A 84 3.71 0.68 18.24
CA HIS A 84 2.81 -0.04 17.33
C HIS A 84 2.22 -1.29 17.98
N GLY A 85 3.02 -2.07 18.71
CA GLY A 85 2.55 -3.22 19.49
C GLY A 85 1.49 -2.85 20.54
N ILE A 86 1.71 -1.74 21.27
CA ILE A 86 0.74 -1.22 22.25
C ILE A 86 -0.57 -0.79 21.56
N ILE A 87 -0.48 -0.08 20.43
CA ILE A 87 -1.66 0.39 19.69
C ILE A 87 -2.45 -0.80 19.14
N ARG A 88 -1.79 -1.79 18.54
CA ARG A 88 -2.43 -3.03 18.06
C ARG A 88 -3.13 -3.78 19.19
N TRP A 89 -2.49 -3.91 20.34
CA TRP A 89 -3.08 -4.52 21.52
C TRP A 89 -4.35 -3.78 21.95
N ASN A 90 -4.28 -2.46 22.08
CA ASN A 90 -5.42 -1.65 22.49
C ASN A 90 -6.57 -1.73 21.49
N ALA A 91 -6.29 -1.71 20.19
CA ALA A 91 -7.28 -1.82 19.12
C ALA A 91 -8.05 -3.15 19.22
N MET A 92 -7.33 -4.26 19.41
CA MET A 92 -7.92 -5.57 19.67
C MET A 92 -8.77 -5.54 20.95
N MET A 93 -8.24 -4.95 22.04
CA MET A 93 -8.92 -5.00 23.32
C MET A 93 -10.24 -4.23 23.36
N ILE A 94 -10.34 -3.10 22.65
CA ILE A 94 -11.61 -2.34 22.53
C ILE A 94 -12.70 -3.24 21.94
N VAL A 95 -12.39 -3.96 20.86
CA VAL A 95 -13.34 -4.85 20.20
C VAL A 95 -13.66 -6.07 21.06
N THR A 96 -12.64 -6.75 21.60
CA THR A 96 -12.84 -7.97 22.40
C THR A 96 -13.59 -7.68 23.70
N ARG A 97 -13.27 -6.59 24.42
CA ARG A 97 -13.99 -6.23 25.65
C ARG A 97 -15.42 -5.81 25.37
N GLY A 98 -15.63 -5.06 24.29
CA GLY A 98 -16.98 -4.69 23.85
C GLY A 98 -17.84 -5.93 23.61
N ASN A 99 -17.38 -6.88 22.80
CA ASN A 99 -18.14 -8.11 22.50
C ASN A 99 -18.25 -9.08 23.69
N LYS A 100 -17.38 -8.97 24.71
CA LYS A 100 -17.52 -9.74 25.95
C LYS A 100 -18.65 -9.22 26.85
N ASN A 101 -18.86 -7.91 26.85
CA ASN A 101 -19.80 -7.25 27.76
C ASN A 101 -21.16 -6.94 27.09
N PHE A 102 -21.19 -6.85 25.76
CA PHE A 102 -22.36 -6.43 25.01
C PHE A 102 -22.52 -7.30 23.75
N ASP A 103 -23.61 -8.06 23.71
CA ASP A 103 -23.90 -8.95 22.59
C ASP A 103 -24.23 -8.15 21.32
N GLY A 104 -23.69 -8.60 20.18
CA GLY A 104 -24.09 -8.11 18.86
C GLY A 104 -23.54 -6.73 18.45
N ILE A 105 -22.67 -6.10 19.25
CA ILE A 105 -22.10 -4.80 18.87
C ILE A 105 -21.11 -4.90 17.71
N GLY A 106 -20.45 -6.07 17.53
CA GLY A 106 -19.48 -6.33 16.47
C GLY A 106 -18.18 -5.52 16.61
N GLY A 107 -17.49 -5.31 15.49
CA GLY A 107 -16.18 -4.64 15.44
C GLY A 107 -15.15 -5.52 14.72
N HIS A 108 -14.19 -4.88 14.07
CA HIS A 108 -13.20 -5.56 13.21
C HIS A 108 -11.81 -5.45 13.81
N ILE A 109 -11.05 -6.55 13.80
CA ILE A 109 -9.68 -6.61 14.32
C ILE A 109 -8.68 -6.71 13.17
N SER A 110 -8.93 -7.64 12.24
CA SER A 110 -7.99 -7.98 11.17
C SER A 110 -7.70 -6.84 10.21
N THR A 111 -8.68 -6.00 9.89
CA THR A 111 -8.50 -4.87 8.96
C THR A 111 -7.47 -3.86 9.46
N TYR A 112 -7.52 -3.49 10.75
CA TYR A 112 -6.49 -2.60 11.29
C TYR A 112 -5.14 -3.32 11.39
N ALA A 113 -5.13 -4.59 11.80
CA ALA A 113 -3.89 -5.35 11.87
C ALA A 113 -3.12 -5.34 10.54
N SER A 114 -3.79 -5.50 9.40
CA SER A 114 -3.13 -5.48 8.08
C SER A 114 -2.68 -4.09 7.63
N ALA A 115 -3.43 -3.02 7.93
CA ALA A 115 -3.07 -1.66 7.53
C ALA A 115 -2.12 -0.94 8.50
N SER A 116 -1.95 -1.46 9.71
CA SER A 116 -1.41 -0.70 10.84
C SER A 116 0.01 -0.15 10.62
N HIS A 117 0.95 -0.93 10.06
CA HIS A 117 2.33 -0.45 9.81
C HIS A 117 2.34 0.80 8.91
N ALA A 118 1.61 0.77 7.79
CA ALA A 118 1.52 1.91 6.87
C ALA A 118 0.92 3.15 7.56
N TRP A 119 -0.03 2.96 8.47
CA TRP A 119 -0.64 4.06 9.21
C TRP A 119 0.30 4.62 10.28
N GLU A 120 1.01 3.77 11.02
CA GLU A 120 2.01 4.25 11.99
C GLU A 120 3.14 5.01 11.29
N MET A 121 3.56 4.56 10.10
CA MET A 121 4.48 5.31 9.24
C MET A 121 3.93 6.66 8.85
N GLY A 122 2.67 6.68 8.41
CA GLY A 122 1.94 7.92 8.19
C GLY A 122 1.99 8.85 9.41
N PHE A 123 1.62 8.36 10.58
CA PHE A 123 1.56 9.17 11.79
C PHE A 123 2.92 9.67 12.29
N ASN A 124 3.96 8.85 12.22
CA ASN A 124 5.26 9.21 12.76
C ASN A 124 6.03 10.16 11.82
N HIS A 125 5.86 10.02 10.51
CA HIS A 125 6.78 10.63 9.53
C HIS A 125 6.12 11.47 8.42
N PHE A 126 4.80 11.38 8.19
CA PHE A 126 4.17 12.01 7.02
C PHE A 126 2.97 12.91 7.32
N PHE A 127 2.02 12.46 8.13
CA PHE A 127 0.74 13.12 8.32
C PHE A 127 0.90 14.45 9.05
N ARG A 128 0.32 15.50 8.47
CA ARG A 128 0.30 16.84 9.07
C ARG A 128 -1.00 17.09 9.83
N GLY A 129 -0.89 17.34 11.13
CA GLY A 129 -2.00 17.82 11.94
C GLY A 129 -2.41 19.25 11.61
N LYS A 130 -3.57 19.67 12.13
CA LYS A 130 -4.14 21.01 11.89
C LYS A 130 -3.56 22.10 12.80
N ASP A 131 -2.82 21.71 13.84
CA ASP A 131 -2.20 22.63 14.80
C ASP A 131 -0.83 23.15 14.34
N GLY A 132 -0.37 22.75 13.15
CA GLY A 132 0.88 23.19 12.53
C GLY A 132 0.69 24.22 11.43
N ASP A 133 1.74 24.43 10.62
CA ASP A 133 1.69 25.35 9.48
C ASP A 133 0.81 24.79 8.34
N GLY A 134 -0.14 25.60 7.85
CA GLY A 134 -1.01 25.26 6.73
C GLY A 134 -2.42 24.84 7.15
N GLN A 135 -3.05 23.96 6.38
CA GLN A 135 -4.43 23.49 6.63
C GLN A 135 -4.48 22.03 7.15
N GLY A 136 -3.33 21.42 7.41
CA GLY A 136 -3.21 19.99 7.73
C GLY A 136 -3.49 19.09 6.51
N ASP A 137 -3.38 17.78 6.73
CA ASP A 137 -3.71 16.76 5.74
C ASP A 137 -5.15 16.27 5.89
N HIS A 138 -5.73 15.79 4.79
CA HIS A 138 -7.08 15.20 4.77
C HIS A 138 -6.97 13.67 4.75
N LEU A 139 -7.30 13.03 5.87
CA LEU A 139 -7.07 11.59 6.07
C LEU A 139 -8.39 10.80 5.94
N TYR A 140 -8.53 10.08 4.83
CA TYR A 140 -9.63 9.16 4.55
C TYR A 140 -9.24 7.75 5.01
N TRP A 141 -9.57 7.44 6.26
CA TRP A 141 -9.29 6.14 6.89
C TRP A 141 -10.18 5.04 6.35
N GLN A 142 -9.68 3.80 6.33
CA GLN A 142 -10.54 2.64 6.08
C GLN A 142 -11.48 2.46 7.27
N GLY A 143 -12.79 2.60 7.04
CA GLY A 143 -13.76 2.75 8.14
C GLY A 143 -13.71 1.62 9.17
N HIS A 144 -13.58 0.37 8.71
CA HIS A 144 -13.52 -0.81 9.58
C HIS A 144 -12.30 -0.86 10.51
N ALA A 145 -11.24 -0.11 10.21
CA ALA A 145 -10.04 -0.01 11.05
C ALA A 145 -10.11 1.14 12.08
N SER A 146 -11.30 1.71 12.33
CA SER A 146 -11.52 2.73 13.37
C SER A 146 -10.97 2.37 14.77
N PRO A 147 -10.98 1.09 15.24
CA PRO A 147 -10.41 0.77 16.55
C PRO A 147 -8.92 1.10 16.68
N GLY A 148 -8.16 1.05 15.58
CA GLY A 148 -6.76 1.44 15.56
C GLY A 148 -6.55 2.94 15.80
N ILE A 149 -7.36 3.78 15.17
CA ILE A 149 -7.31 5.23 15.37
C ILE A 149 -7.73 5.60 16.80
N TYR A 150 -8.75 4.92 17.36
CA TYR A 150 -9.11 5.11 18.76
C TYR A 150 -8.01 4.63 19.72
N ALA A 151 -7.38 3.49 19.45
CA ALA A 151 -6.27 2.97 20.23
C ALA A 151 -5.09 3.95 20.28
N ARG A 152 -4.73 4.54 19.14
CA ARG A 152 -3.70 5.57 19.07
C ARG A 152 -4.12 6.84 19.79
N ALA A 153 -5.34 7.34 19.54
CA ALA A 153 -5.87 8.53 20.22
C ALA A 153 -5.93 8.38 21.75
N TRP A 154 -6.22 7.18 22.25
CA TRP A 154 -6.17 6.88 23.67
C TRP A 154 -4.74 6.90 24.23
N LEU A 155 -3.78 6.32 23.51
CA LEU A 155 -2.36 6.39 23.88
C LEU A 155 -1.84 7.83 23.90
N GLU A 156 -2.34 8.68 23.00
CA GLU A 156 -2.08 10.12 22.95
C GLU A 156 -2.82 10.93 24.03
N GLY A 157 -3.65 10.28 24.86
CA GLY A 157 -4.41 10.92 25.93
C GLY A 157 -5.62 11.75 25.45
N ARG A 158 -6.03 11.59 24.18
CA ARG A 158 -7.17 12.31 23.59
C ARG A 158 -8.52 11.65 23.86
N LEU A 159 -8.52 10.38 24.25
CA LEU A 159 -9.72 9.63 24.64
C LEU A 159 -9.60 9.15 26.08
N THR A 160 -10.73 9.02 26.77
CA THR A 160 -10.80 8.49 28.13
C THR A 160 -11.06 6.99 28.13
N LEU A 161 -10.77 6.33 29.26
CA LEU A 161 -11.13 4.91 29.43
C LEU A 161 -12.64 4.67 29.28
N GLU A 162 -13.49 5.59 29.79
CA GLU A 162 -14.96 5.50 29.66
C GLU A 162 -15.37 5.45 28.19
N GLN A 163 -14.82 6.33 27.34
CA GLN A 163 -15.09 6.32 25.91
C GLN A 163 -14.66 5.00 25.25
N MET A 164 -13.48 4.49 25.60
CA MET A 164 -12.93 3.25 25.06
C MET A 164 -13.79 2.03 25.44
N GLU A 165 -14.34 2.00 26.66
CA GLU A 165 -15.25 0.95 27.14
C GLU A 165 -16.67 1.08 26.53
N SER A 166 -17.01 2.26 26.02
CA SER A 166 -18.28 2.57 25.33
C SER A 166 -18.16 2.56 23.79
N PHE A 167 -17.19 1.84 23.23
CA PHE A 167 -17.13 1.64 21.77
C PHE A 167 -18.42 1.03 21.22
N ARG A 168 -18.97 1.65 20.16
CA ARG A 168 -20.27 1.36 19.53
C ARG A 168 -21.50 1.55 20.43
N GLN A 169 -21.35 2.28 21.54
CA GLN A 169 -22.43 2.57 22.49
C GLN A 169 -22.54 4.08 22.71
N GLU A 170 -23.15 4.76 21.75
CA GLU A 170 -23.13 6.23 21.65
C GLU A 170 -24.43 6.92 22.05
N THR A 171 -25.52 6.18 22.29
CA THR A 171 -26.85 6.75 22.59
C THR A 171 -26.87 7.62 23.85
N ASP A 172 -26.01 7.31 24.81
CA ASP A 172 -25.89 8.06 26.07
C ASP A 172 -24.85 9.21 25.98
N GLY A 173 -24.34 9.50 24.77
CA GLY A 173 -23.52 10.67 24.46
C GLY A 173 -22.03 10.58 24.83
N LYS A 174 -21.57 9.41 25.30
CA LYS A 174 -20.18 9.22 25.76
C LYS A 174 -19.39 8.13 25.03
N GLY A 175 -20.00 7.47 24.04
CA GLY A 175 -19.37 6.38 23.30
C GLY A 175 -18.51 6.83 22.12
N LEU A 176 -17.86 5.84 21.52
CA LEU A 176 -17.13 5.99 20.26
C LEU A 176 -17.94 5.39 19.12
N SER A 177 -18.09 6.13 18.02
CA SER A 177 -18.80 5.65 16.85
C SER A 177 -18.14 4.42 16.23
N SER A 178 -18.93 3.59 15.56
CA SER A 178 -18.43 2.39 14.88
C SER A 178 -17.40 2.71 13.80
N TYR A 179 -17.59 3.83 13.08
CA TYR A 179 -16.83 4.23 11.90
C TYR A 179 -16.67 5.76 11.86
N PRO A 180 -15.92 6.32 10.88
CA PRO A 180 -15.79 7.75 10.69
C PRO A 180 -17.12 8.45 10.41
N HIS A 181 -17.73 8.98 11.46
CA HIS A 181 -19.03 9.67 11.41
C HIS A 181 -18.91 11.06 12.03
N PRO A 182 -18.55 12.09 11.25
CA PRO A 182 -18.41 13.47 11.74
C PRO A 182 -19.70 14.01 12.38
N ARG A 183 -20.88 13.54 11.93
CA ARG A 183 -22.16 13.94 12.54
C ARG A 183 -22.30 13.48 13.99
N LEU A 184 -21.69 12.33 14.33
CA LEU A 184 -21.76 11.69 15.64
C LEU A 184 -20.56 12.09 16.53
N MET A 185 -19.38 12.28 15.92
CA MET A 185 -18.17 12.74 16.60
C MET A 185 -17.54 13.94 15.85
N PRO A 186 -18.13 15.14 15.95
CA PRO A 186 -17.76 16.31 15.14
C PRO A 186 -16.36 16.86 15.42
N ASP A 187 -15.84 16.61 16.62
CA ASP A 187 -14.50 17.08 17.04
C ASP A 187 -13.42 16.00 16.86
N PHE A 188 -13.74 14.90 16.14
CA PHE A 188 -12.82 13.78 15.93
C PHE A 188 -12.77 13.30 14.48
N TRP A 189 -13.92 12.96 13.90
CA TRP A 189 -13.98 12.42 12.53
C TRP A 189 -14.26 13.51 11.51
N GLU A 190 -13.67 13.38 10.32
CA GLU A 190 -13.80 14.37 9.25
C GLU A 190 -14.46 13.81 7.97
N PHE A 191 -14.04 12.63 7.54
CA PHE A 191 -14.44 12.05 6.25
C PHE A 191 -15.12 10.70 6.44
N PRO A 192 -16.41 10.54 6.08
CA PRO A 192 -17.10 9.25 6.12
C PRO A 192 -16.63 8.32 4.99
N THR A 193 -16.20 7.12 5.35
CA THR A 193 -15.57 6.17 4.40
C THR A 193 -16.10 4.74 4.47
N VAL A 194 -16.97 4.40 5.42
CA VAL A 194 -17.40 3.00 5.60
C VAL A 194 -18.34 2.51 4.49
N SER A 195 -19.05 3.43 3.83
CA SER A 195 -19.73 3.10 2.57
C SER A 195 -18.66 3.05 1.48
N MET A 196 -18.21 1.82 1.20
CA MET A 196 -17.13 1.54 0.24
C MET A 196 -17.38 2.21 -1.11
N GLY A 197 -16.29 2.62 -1.78
CA GLY A 197 -16.33 3.30 -3.08
C GLY A 197 -16.52 4.81 -3.01
N LEU A 198 -17.29 5.33 -2.06
CA LEU A 198 -17.48 6.77 -1.90
C LEU A 198 -16.18 7.49 -1.45
N GLY A 199 -15.34 6.79 -0.69
CA GLY A 199 -14.06 7.32 -0.19
C GLY A 199 -13.13 7.77 -1.32
N ALA A 200 -12.86 6.89 -2.28
CA ALA A 200 -11.95 7.19 -3.40
C ALA A 200 -12.41 8.39 -4.22
N MET A 201 -13.69 8.37 -4.63
CA MET A 201 -14.28 9.44 -5.43
C MET A 201 -14.21 10.78 -4.71
N THR A 202 -14.59 10.83 -3.43
CA THR A 202 -14.60 12.08 -2.67
C THR A 202 -13.18 12.56 -2.33
N ALA A 203 -12.23 11.67 -2.06
CA ALA A 203 -10.82 12.00 -1.86
C ALA A 203 -10.19 12.65 -3.11
N ILE A 204 -10.44 12.08 -4.30
CA ILE A 204 -9.96 12.66 -5.58
C ILE A 204 -10.56 14.05 -5.79
N HIS A 205 -11.86 14.22 -5.53
CA HIS A 205 -12.50 15.52 -5.63
C HIS A 205 -12.01 16.52 -4.57
N GLN A 206 -11.67 16.08 -3.36
CA GLN A 206 -11.07 16.93 -2.32
C GLN A 206 -9.68 17.42 -2.76
N ALA A 207 -8.86 16.54 -3.33
CA ALA A 207 -7.53 16.90 -3.84
C ALA A 207 -7.63 17.93 -4.97
N ARG A 208 -8.58 17.74 -5.89
CA ARG A 208 -8.91 18.71 -6.93
C ARG A 208 -9.42 20.03 -6.34
N PHE A 209 -10.27 19.97 -5.32
CA PHE A 209 -10.81 21.18 -4.69
C PHE A 209 -9.74 21.99 -3.96
N ASN A 210 -8.75 21.33 -3.34
CA ASN A 210 -7.57 22.00 -2.79
C ASN A 210 -6.83 22.80 -3.87
N ARG A 211 -6.59 22.19 -5.05
CA ARG A 211 -5.98 22.89 -6.19
C ARG A 211 -6.82 24.08 -6.66
N TYR A 212 -8.14 23.90 -6.76
CA TYR A 212 -9.05 25.00 -7.07
C TYR A 212 -8.95 26.15 -6.05
N LEU A 213 -8.88 25.87 -4.76
CA LEU A 213 -8.77 26.91 -3.72
C LEU A 213 -7.45 27.68 -3.80
N GLU A 214 -6.34 26.97 -4.04
CA GLU A 214 -5.01 27.55 -4.26
C GLU A 214 -4.99 28.43 -5.51
N ASP A 215 -5.44 27.91 -6.66
CA ASP A 215 -5.43 28.62 -7.95
C ASP A 215 -6.31 29.87 -7.93
N ARG A 216 -7.35 29.87 -7.08
CA ARG A 216 -8.26 31.01 -6.88
C ARG A 216 -7.75 32.00 -5.84
N GLY A 217 -6.63 31.73 -5.17
CA GLY A 217 -6.07 32.56 -4.11
C GLY A 217 -6.98 32.71 -2.90
N LEU A 218 -7.84 31.71 -2.63
CA LEU A 218 -8.82 31.76 -1.52
C LEU A 218 -8.18 31.31 -0.20
N VAL A 219 -7.41 30.22 -0.25
CA VAL A 219 -6.63 29.69 0.87
C VAL A 219 -5.45 28.92 0.30
N SER A 220 -4.29 29.01 0.94
CA SER A 220 -3.16 28.19 0.55
C SER A 220 -3.33 26.76 1.07
N THR A 221 -3.27 25.80 0.15
CA THR A 221 -3.33 24.36 0.38
C THR A 221 -2.06 23.65 -0.11
N SER A 222 -1.01 24.41 -0.46
CA SER A 222 0.25 23.87 -1.01
C SER A 222 0.90 22.80 -0.13
N ASN A 223 0.70 22.88 1.20
CA ASN A 223 1.26 21.95 2.17
C ASN A 223 0.28 20.84 2.61
N SER A 224 -0.95 20.86 2.08
CA SER A 224 -1.99 19.89 2.41
C SER A 224 -2.03 18.76 1.38
N ARG A 225 -2.08 17.53 1.87
CA ARG A 225 -2.22 16.33 1.06
C ARG A 225 -3.49 15.58 1.43
N VAL A 226 -4.11 14.95 0.45
CA VAL A 226 -5.19 14.00 0.66
C VAL A 226 -4.58 12.61 0.73
N TRP A 227 -4.84 11.88 1.82
CA TRP A 227 -4.43 10.50 1.98
C TRP A 227 -5.68 9.63 2.06
N TYR A 228 -5.72 8.57 1.28
CA TYR A 228 -6.84 7.63 1.31
C TYR A 228 -6.31 6.20 1.39
N THR A 229 -6.81 5.44 2.36
CA THR A 229 -6.53 4.00 2.45
C THR A 229 -7.74 3.22 1.96
N MET A 230 -7.55 2.44 0.89
CA MET A 230 -8.57 1.59 0.28
C MET A 230 -8.21 0.12 0.49
N GLY A 231 -9.20 -0.71 0.79
CA GLY A 231 -9.02 -2.17 0.69
C GLY A 231 -9.05 -2.61 -0.77
N ASP A 232 -8.27 -3.62 -1.13
CA ASP A 232 -8.33 -4.21 -2.47
C ASP A 232 -9.75 -4.73 -2.82
N GLY A 233 -10.48 -5.33 -1.87
CA GLY A 233 -11.88 -5.73 -2.07
C GLY A 233 -12.84 -4.57 -2.35
N GLU A 234 -12.58 -3.38 -1.78
CA GLU A 234 -13.36 -2.16 -2.04
C GLU A 234 -13.18 -1.67 -3.48
N SER A 235 -12.11 -2.07 -4.17
CA SER A 235 -11.87 -1.67 -5.58
C SER A 235 -12.88 -2.27 -6.57
N ASP A 236 -13.67 -3.27 -6.17
CA ASP A 236 -14.76 -3.82 -6.98
C ASP A 236 -15.97 -2.87 -7.07
N GLU A 237 -16.11 -1.90 -6.17
CA GLU A 237 -17.14 -0.87 -6.29
C GLU A 237 -16.83 0.04 -7.50
N PRO A 238 -17.80 0.27 -8.41
CA PRO A 238 -17.57 1.12 -9.59
C PRO A 238 -17.01 2.51 -9.25
N GLU A 239 -17.48 3.09 -8.15
CA GLU A 239 -17.10 4.41 -7.66
C GLU A 239 -15.60 4.47 -7.32
N SER A 240 -15.04 3.40 -6.76
CA SER A 240 -13.64 3.29 -6.30
C SER A 240 -12.64 3.65 -7.39
N LEU A 241 -12.94 3.26 -8.64
CA LEU A 241 -12.02 3.39 -9.77
C LEU A 241 -12.50 4.41 -10.82
N SER A 242 -13.72 4.93 -10.67
CA SER A 242 -14.37 5.80 -11.66
C SER A 242 -13.63 7.11 -11.94
N GLN A 243 -12.96 7.68 -10.93
CA GLN A 243 -12.33 9.01 -11.02
C GLN A 243 -10.80 8.97 -11.16
N LEU A 244 -10.19 7.79 -11.33
CA LEU A 244 -8.72 7.70 -11.50
C LEU A 244 -8.23 8.54 -12.68
N SER A 245 -8.95 8.51 -13.80
CA SER A 245 -8.61 9.30 -14.99
C SER A 245 -8.77 10.81 -14.78
N LEU A 246 -9.66 11.25 -13.88
CA LEU A 246 -9.78 12.66 -13.51
C LEU A 246 -8.50 13.14 -12.83
N ALA A 247 -8.02 12.40 -11.83
CA ALA A 247 -6.78 12.74 -11.13
C ALA A 247 -5.57 12.80 -12.07
N GLY A 248 -5.47 11.84 -13.01
CA GLY A 248 -4.44 11.85 -14.04
C GLY A 248 -4.52 13.04 -14.99
N ARG A 249 -5.71 13.40 -15.48
CA ARG A 249 -5.92 14.56 -16.38
C ARG A 249 -5.60 15.90 -15.71
N GLU A 250 -5.96 16.04 -14.42
CA GLU A 250 -5.76 17.28 -13.66
C GLU A 250 -4.36 17.35 -13.02
N GLY A 251 -3.53 16.30 -13.17
CA GLY A 251 -2.17 16.27 -12.63
C GLY A 251 -2.12 16.35 -11.09
N LEU A 252 -3.07 15.71 -10.40
CA LEU A 252 -3.20 15.80 -8.94
C LEU A 252 -2.04 15.07 -8.23
N ASP A 253 -1.01 15.83 -7.84
CA ASP A 253 0.16 15.38 -7.08
C ASP A 253 0.00 15.54 -5.55
N ASN A 254 -1.13 16.10 -5.12
CA ASN A 254 -1.52 16.31 -3.72
C ASN A 254 -2.45 15.22 -3.18
N ILE A 255 -2.55 14.07 -3.85
CA ILE A 255 -3.25 12.88 -3.35
C ILE A 255 -2.33 11.66 -3.32
N VAL A 256 -2.46 10.85 -2.27
CA VAL A 256 -1.83 9.54 -2.14
C VAL A 256 -2.89 8.52 -1.75
N MET A 257 -2.96 7.44 -2.52
CA MET A 257 -3.86 6.32 -2.24
C MET A 257 -3.02 5.11 -1.81
N THR A 258 -3.23 4.65 -0.58
CA THR A 258 -2.64 3.43 -0.05
C THR A 258 -3.60 2.27 -0.27
N MET A 259 -3.20 1.32 -1.11
CA MET A 259 -3.95 0.11 -1.41
C MET A 259 -3.55 -1.00 -0.44
N ASN A 260 -4.39 -1.29 0.55
CA ASN A 260 -4.20 -2.43 1.45
C ASN A 260 -4.58 -3.73 0.73
N CYS A 261 -3.61 -4.31 0.02
CA CYS A 261 -3.79 -5.54 -0.75
C CYS A 261 -3.46 -6.76 0.12
N ASN A 262 -4.38 -7.12 1.02
CA ASN A 262 -4.29 -8.36 1.77
C ASN A 262 -4.85 -9.56 0.97
N LEU A 263 -5.20 -9.35 -0.31
CA LEU A 263 -5.74 -10.29 -1.30
C LEU A 263 -7.12 -10.86 -0.95
N GLN A 264 -7.77 -10.33 0.09
CA GLN A 264 -8.99 -10.88 0.69
C GLN A 264 -10.10 -9.83 0.82
N ARG A 265 -11.32 -10.27 0.58
CA ARG A 265 -12.55 -9.64 1.06
C ARG A 265 -13.17 -10.51 2.16
N LEU A 266 -14.31 -10.08 2.69
CA LEU A 266 -14.95 -10.72 3.84
C LEU A 266 -15.17 -12.24 3.65
N ASP A 267 -15.61 -12.65 2.46
CA ASP A 267 -15.98 -14.04 2.17
C ASP A 267 -14.92 -14.81 1.33
N GLY A 268 -13.68 -14.33 1.26
CA GLY A 268 -12.57 -15.02 0.58
C GLY A 268 -11.72 -14.12 -0.31
N PRO A 269 -10.87 -14.68 -1.18
CA PRO A 269 -9.96 -13.89 -2.03
C PRO A 269 -10.70 -12.95 -2.99
N VAL A 270 -10.10 -11.78 -3.26
CA VAL A 270 -10.64 -10.83 -4.25
C VAL A 270 -10.48 -11.39 -5.67
N ARG A 271 -9.31 -11.97 -5.96
CA ARG A 271 -8.94 -12.54 -7.27
C ARG A 271 -8.21 -13.89 -7.13
N GLY A 272 -8.88 -14.92 -6.61
CA GLY A 272 -8.22 -16.21 -6.33
C GLY A 272 -7.47 -16.88 -7.50
N ASN A 273 -7.92 -16.66 -8.75
CA ASN A 273 -7.33 -17.24 -9.96
C ASN A 273 -6.50 -16.22 -10.80
N SER A 274 -6.23 -15.04 -10.28
CA SER A 274 -5.41 -14.02 -10.92
C SER A 274 -4.64 -13.22 -9.86
N LYS A 275 -4.21 -11.98 -10.17
CA LYS A 275 -3.45 -11.13 -9.24
C LYS A 275 -4.06 -9.73 -9.12
N ILE A 276 -4.69 -9.43 -7.99
CA ILE A 276 -5.37 -8.14 -7.77
C ILE A 276 -4.41 -6.96 -7.80
N VAL A 277 -3.20 -7.11 -7.25
CA VAL A 277 -2.19 -6.07 -7.27
C VAL A 277 -1.76 -5.72 -8.71
N GLN A 278 -1.62 -6.73 -9.58
CA GLN A 278 -1.30 -6.51 -11.01
C GLN A 278 -2.49 -5.86 -11.74
N GLU A 279 -3.73 -6.31 -11.48
CA GLU A 279 -4.93 -5.67 -12.04
C GLU A 279 -4.99 -4.17 -11.65
N LEU A 280 -4.77 -3.86 -10.36
CA LEU A 280 -4.80 -2.50 -9.85
C LEU A 280 -3.65 -1.65 -10.41
N GLU A 281 -2.42 -2.18 -10.44
CA GLU A 281 -1.28 -1.50 -11.06
C GLU A 281 -1.61 -1.11 -12.52
N GLY A 282 -2.22 -2.04 -13.26
CA GLY A 282 -2.64 -1.82 -14.64
C GLY A 282 -3.63 -0.67 -14.78
N ARG A 283 -4.69 -0.69 -13.98
CA ARG A 283 -5.76 0.34 -13.99
C ARG A 283 -5.25 1.72 -13.57
N PHE A 284 -4.44 1.79 -12.51
CA PHE A 284 -3.90 3.05 -12.01
C PHE A 284 -2.90 3.66 -12.98
N ARG A 285 -1.92 2.89 -13.48
CA ARG A 285 -0.96 3.41 -14.48
C ARG A 285 -1.63 3.80 -15.79
N GLY A 286 -2.59 2.99 -16.27
CA GLY A 286 -3.41 3.33 -17.43
C GLY A 286 -4.20 4.63 -17.25
N SER A 287 -4.48 5.02 -16.00
CA SER A 287 -5.14 6.27 -15.63
C SER A 287 -4.17 7.44 -15.35
N GLY A 288 -2.87 7.26 -15.57
CA GLY A 288 -1.85 8.30 -15.40
C GLY A 288 -1.26 8.42 -14.00
N TRP A 289 -1.51 7.46 -13.11
CA TRP A 289 -0.97 7.46 -11.75
C TRP A 289 0.46 6.93 -11.68
N ASN A 290 1.22 7.42 -10.71
CA ASN A 290 2.45 6.78 -10.27
C ASN A 290 2.11 5.65 -9.29
N VAL A 291 2.49 4.42 -9.62
CA VAL A 291 2.23 3.23 -8.80
C VAL A 291 3.54 2.72 -8.20
N ILE A 292 3.55 2.57 -6.88
CA ILE A 292 4.63 2.01 -6.09
C ILE A 292 4.10 0.74 -5.42
N LYS A 293 4.72 -0.41 -5.71
CA LYS A 293 4.40 -1.70 -5.11
C LYS A 293 5.36 -1.97 -3.95
N ILE A 294 4.78 -2.36 -2.80
CA ILE A 294 5.48 -2.75 -1.58
C ILE A 294 4.98 -4.15 -1.22
N LEU A 295 5.63 -5.18 -1.76
CA LEU A 295 5.17 -6.58 -1.75
C LEU A 295 5.95 -7.42 -0.74
N TRP A 296 7.27 -7.23 -0.70
CA TRP A 296 8.20 -8.10 0.03
C TRP A 296 8.96 -7.31 1.10
N GLY A 297 9.07 -7.85 2.30
CA GLY A 297 9.85 -7.24 3.38
C GLY A 297 11.35 -7.48 3.20
N SER A 298 12.15 -6.91 4.10
CA SER A 298 13.63 -6.92 4.04
C SER A 298 14.24 -8.31 4.08
N MET A 299 13.56 -9.32 4.64
CA MET A 299 14.07 -10.70 4.66
C MET A 299 14.15 -11.32 3.25
N TRP A 300 13.43 -10.75 2.28
CA TRP A 300 13.45 -11.21 0.89
C TRP A 300 14.58 -10.58 0.06
N ASP A 301 15.17 -9.47 0.51
CA ASP A 301 16.18 -8.74 -0.27
C ASP A 301 17.38 -9.63 -0.64
N ASP A 302 17.89 -10.40 0.34
CA ASP A 302 19.01 -11.33 0.12
C ASP A 302 18.67 -12.47 -0.85
N LEU A 303 17.40 -12.88 -0.93
CA LEU A 303 16.98 -13.89 -1.90
C LEU A 303 16.94 -13.29 -3.31
N PHE A 304 16.38 -12.09 -3.47
CA PHE A 304 16.37 -11.41 -4.77
C PHE A 304 17.76 -11.01 -5.26
N ALA A 305 18.65 -10.58 -4.36
CA ALA A 305 20.04 -10.26 -4.69
C ALA A 305 20.83 -11.49 -5.22
N ARG A 306 20.42 -12.71 -4.84
CA ARG A 306 21.00 -13.97 -5.32
C ARG A 306 20.27 -14.54 -6.54
N ASP A 307 19.13 -13.98 -6.94
CA ASP A 307 18.28 -14.47 -8.02
C ASP A 307 18.70 -13.91 -9.39
N SER A 308 19.96 -14.10 -9.77
CA SER A 308 20.52 -13.57 -11.03
C SER A 308 19.83 -14.10 -12.30
N GLU A 309 19.19 -15.26 -12.19
CA GLU A 309 18.44 -15.89 -13.30
C GLU A 309 16.94 -15.54 -13.26
N GLY A 310 16.47 -14.83 -12.23
CA GLY A 310 15.06 -14.45 -12.07
C GLY A 310 14.12 -15.62 -11.75
N ASN A 311 14.64 -16.77 -11.32
CA ASN A 311 13.84 -17.97 -11.04
C ASN A 311 12.83 -17.73 -9.92
N LEU A 312 13.22 -17.02 -8.85
CA LEU A 312 12.33 -16.69 -7.74
C LEU A 312 11.32 -15.62 -8.14
N ALA A 313 11.77 -14.55 -8.80
CA ALA A 313 10.88 -13.51 -9.31
C ALA A 313 9.82 -14.05 -10.26
N ASN A 314 10.20 -14.92 -11.20
CA ASN A 314 9.27 -15.58 -12.12
C ASN A 314 8.30 -16.48 -11.36
N ARG A 315 8.77 -17.25 -10.38
CA ARG A 315 7.90 -18.08 -9.54
C ARG A 315 6.83 -17.28 -8.81
N LEU A 316 7.20 -16.13 -8.23
CA LEU A 316 6.28 -15.22 -7.55
C LEU A 316 5.31 -14.53 -8.51
N GLN A 317 5.77 -14.21 -9.73
CA GLN A 317 4.94 -13.65 -10.79
C GLN A 317 3.86 -14.65 -11.26
N GLU A 318 4.19 -15.94 -11.34
CA GLU A 318 3.27 -17.01 -11.78
C GLU A 318 2.23 -17.40 -10.74
N LEU A 319 2.49 -17.16 -9.44
CA LEU A 319 1.55 -17.48 -8.37
C LEU A 319 0.32 -16.59 -8.43
N VAL A 320 -0.86 -17.19 -8.56
CA VAL A 320 -2.15 -16.50 -8.40
C VAL A 320 -2.43 -16.24 -6.92
N ASP A 321 -3.26 -15.24 -6.61
CA ASP A 321 -3.52 -14.80 -5.23
C ASP A 321 -4.07 -15.92 -4.33
N GLY A 322 -4.84 -16.86 -4.89
CA GLY A 322 -5.36 -18.01 -4.13
C GLY A 322 -4.25 -18.97 -3.68
N ASP A 323 -3.26 -19.23 -4.53
CA ASP A 323 -2.09 -20.02 -4.16
C ASP A 323 -1.17 -19.26 -3.22
N GLU A 324 -0.96 -17.96 -3.46
CA GLU A 324 -0.19 -17.08 -2.58
C GLU A 324 -0.76 -17.11 -1.15
N GLN A 325 -2.07 -16.90 -1.00
CA GLN A 325 -2.78 -17.01 0.28
C GLN A 325 -2.56 -18.36 0.96
N ARG A 326 -2.77 -19.47 0.24
CA ARG A 326 -2.64 -20.81 0.82
C ARG A 326 -1.20 -21.13 1.22
N ILE A 327 -0.23 -20.79 0.38
CA ILE A 327 1.18 -21.12 0.57
C ILE A 327 1.77 -20.27 1.71
N PHE A 328 1.50 -18.96 1.74
CA PHE A 328 2.10 -18.05 2.73
C PHE A 328 1.49 -18.20 4.14
N THR A 329 0.35 -18.87 4.28
CA THR A 329 -0.23 -19.21 5.59
C THR A 329 -0.08 -20.70 5.95
N SER A 330 0.69 -21.46 5.17
CA SER A 330 0.92 -22.88 5.41
C SER A 330 2.07 -23.13 6.39
N ASP A 331 2.29 -24.39 6.76
CA ASP A 331 3.48 -24.79 7.52
C ASP A 331 4.76 -24.64 6.67
N ALA A 332 5.91 -24.56 7.35
CA ALA A 332 7.21 -24.42 6.70
C ALA A 332 7.49 -25.48 5.64
N ALA A 333 7.04 -26.72 5.84
CA ALA A 333 7.26 -27.82 4.91
C ALA A 333 6.50 -27.60 3.59
N THR A 334 5.25 -27.15 3.67
CA THR A 334 4.41 -26.80 2.53
C THR A 334 4.96 -25.58 1.82
N PHE A 335 5.29 -24.51 2.57
CA PHE A 335 5.90 -23.30 2.02
C PHE A 335 7.20 -23.62 1.25
N ARG A 336 8.10 -24.39 1.85
CA ARG A 336 9.37 -24.83 1.24
C ARG A 336 9.14 -25.63 -0.05
N ASN A 337 8.20 -26.57 -0.04
CA ASN A 337 8.03 -27.49 -1.16
C ASN A 337 7.23 -26.90 -2.32
N GLU A 338 6.28 -26.01 -2.02
CA GLU A 338 5.38 -25.45 -3.03
C GLU A 338 5.84 -24.11 -3.58
N LEU A 339 6.39 -23.21 -2.76
CA LEU A 339 6.96 -21.97 -3.27
C LEU A 339 8.28 -22.27 -3.98
N PHE A 340 9.23 -22.90 -3.26
CA PHE A 340 10.55 -23.25 -3.79
C PHE A 340 10.51 -24.63 -4.45
N ASN A 341 9.71 -24.78 -5.49
CA ASN A 341 9.36 -26.08 -6.07
C ASN A 341 10.40 -26.70 -7.02
N THR A 342 11.49 -26.01 -7.34
CA THR A 342 12.58 -26.51 -8.19
C THR A 342 13.87 -26.75 -7.38
N PRO A 343 14.81 -27.61 -7.84
CA PRO A 343 16.09 -27.81 -7.17
C PRO A 343 16.87 -26.49 -6.92
N GLN A 344 16.84 -25.58 -7.89
CA GLN A 344 17.46 -24.26 -7.83
C GLN A 344 16.82 -23.42 -6.71
N LEU A 345 15.49 -23.33 -6.68
CA LEU A 345 14.78 -22.58 -5.65
C LEU A 345 14.96 -23.21 -4.26
N LYS A 346 14.93 -24.54 -4.14
CA LYS A 346 15.19 -25.23 -2.86
C LYS A 346 16.59 -24.95 -2.32
N ALA A 347 17.58 -24.87 -3.20
CA ALA A 347 18.94 -24.53 -2.81
C ALA A 347 19.05 -23.11 -2.24
N MET A 348 18.22 -22.16 -2.72
CA MET A 348 18.20 -20.78 -2.19
C MET A 348 17.82 -20.74 -0.71
N VAL A 349 16.99 -21.67 -0.22
CA VAL A 349 16.50 -21.70 1.17
C VAL A 349 16.97 -22.90 1.97
N SER A 350 17.92 -23.69 1.46
CA SER A 350 18.37 -24.94 2.13
C SER A 350 19.06 -24.71 3.47
N HIS A 351 19.51 -23.47 3.72
CA HIS A 351 20.17 -23.04 4.94
C HIS A 351 19.19 -22.51 6.00
N LEU A 352 17.93 -22.24 5.62
CA LEU A 352 16.90 -21.70 6.52
C LEU A 352 16.20 -22.83 7.28
N SER A 353 16.03 -22.64 8.58
CA SER A 353 15.20 -23.50 9.42
C SER A 353 13.71 -23.35 9.08
N ASP A 354 12.86 -24.16 9.68
CA ASP A 354 11.41 -24.05 9.49
C ASP A 354 10.87 -22.76 10.13
N ASP A 355 11.37 -22.37 11.30
CA ASP A 355 11.04 -21.08 11.94
C ASP A 355 11.46 -19.89 11.07
N ASP A 356 12.64 -19.95 10.43
CA ASP A 356 13.10 -18.91 9.51
C ASP A 356 12.19 -18.78 8.28
N LEU A 357 11.67 -19.91 7.79
CA LEU A 357 10.74 -19.91 6.67
C LEU A 357 9.37 -19.36 7.04
N GLU A 358 8.85 -19.67 8.22
CA GLU A 358 7.61 -19.10 8.72
C GLU A 358 7.74 -17.59 8.92
N ALA A 359 8.89 -17.13 9.44
CA ALA A 359 9.20 -15.70 9.53
C ALA A 359 9.30 -15.04 8.16
N LEU A 360 9.95 -15.68 7.18
CA LEU A 360 10.04 -15.19 5.80
C LEU A 360 8.65 -15.07 5.15
N ALA A 361 7.77 -16.06 5.33
CA ALA A 361 6.40 -16.06 4.83
C ALA A 361 5.57 -14.91 5.45
N ALA A 362 5.78 -14.60 6.73
CA ALA A 362 5.11 -13.49 7.40
C ALA A 362 5.69 -12.10 7.04
N ASN A 363 6.92 -12.04 6.50
CA ASN A 363 7.63 -10.80 6.18
C ASN A 363 7.22 -10.23 4.81
N LEU A 364 5.96 -9.79 4.71
CA LEU A 364 5.43 -9.06 3.55
C LEU A 364 5.76 -7.56 3.66
N GLY A 365 5.85 -6.89 2.51
CA GLY A 365 6.32 -5.51 2.42
C GLY A 365 5.47 -4.53 3.22
N GLY A 366 4.14 -4.67 3.20
CA GLY A 366 3.23 -3.85 4.02
C GLY A 366 3.34 -4.08 5.55
N HIS A 367 4.23 -4.97 5.99
CA HIS A 367 4.53 -5.26 7.39
C HIS A 367 6.00 -4.98 7.75
N ASP A 368 6.76 -4.36 6.86
CA ASP A 368 8.11 -3.92 7.12
C ASP A 368 8.14 -2.39 7.13
N MET A 369 8.43 -1.77 8.27
CA MET A 369 8.43 -0.30 8.41
C MET A 369 9.48 0.39 7.52
N VAL A 370 10.51 -0.33 7.11
CA VAL A 370 11.64 0.22 6.35
C VAL A 370 11.34 0.26 4.84
N LYS A 371 10.38 -0.55 4.36
CA LYS A 371 9.95 -0.61 2.95
C LYS A 371 8.93 0.47 2.62
#